data_AF-A0AAI8YMA6-F1
#
_entry.id   AF-A0AAI8YMA6-F1
#
_cell.length_a   1.000
_cell.length_b   1.000
_cell.length_c   1.000
_cell.angle_alpha   90.00
_cell.angle_beta   90.00
_cell.angle_gamma   90.00
#
_symmetry.space_group_name_H-M   'P 1'
#
loop_
_entity.id
_entity.type
_entity.pdbx_description
1 polymer ?
#
loop_
_entity_poly.entity_id
_entity_poly.type
_entity_poly.pdbx_seq_one_letter_code
_entity_poly.pdbx_strand_id
1 'polypeptide(L)'
;MPQDMQQAHNEAENKGVYDSPGYKDAMAYYFKKHVCRAEPFPPPEMLPTMKNFDEDRTVYSTMYGPSSLTMIGSLKDWTVIPRLAKINVPTLVYNGEFDTSNDIAQVPFFELIPRVRWVTLPGAGHMCHLEGSGLRERTLKLVGEFLTQKDIVEAE
;
A
#
# COMPACT_ATOMS: atom_id res chain seq x y z
N MET A 1 -5.13 4.57 -15.38
CA MET A 1 -4.97 3.52 -16.40
C MET A 1 -5.49 4.06 -17.74
N PRO A 2 -5.00 3.57 -18.89
CA PRO A 2 -5.64 3.79 -20.20
C PRO A 2 -7.14 3.41 -20.21
N GLN A 3 -7.93 3.99 -21.11
CA GLN A 3 -9.40 3.83 -21.10
C GLN A 3 -9.85 2.40 -21.44
N ASP A 4 -9.19 1.76 -22.40
CA ASP A 4 -9.36 0.36 -22.77
C ASP A 4 -9.08 -0.58 -21.58
N MET A 5 -7.99 -0.33 -20.84
CA MET A 5 -7.67 -1.10 -19.62
C MET A 5 -8.71 -0.89 -18.51
N GLN A 6 -9.23 0.34 -18.35
CA GLN A 6 -10.33 0.61 -17.41
C GLN A 6 -11.61 -0.14 -17.80
N GLN A 7 -11.94 -0.19 -19.10
CA GLN A 7 -13.10 -0.93 -19.59
C GLN A 7 -12.95 -2.43 -19.34
N ALA A 8 -11.80 -3.01 -19.70
CA ALA A 8 -11.51 -4.42 -19.46
C ALA A 8 -11.59 -4.77 -17.96
N HIS A 9 -11.07 -3.88 -17.10
CA HIS A 9 -11.22 -4.01 -15.64
C HIS A 9 -12.68 -4.04 -15.22
N ASN A 10 -13.46 -3.02 -15.59
CA ASN A 10 -14.85 -2.90 -15.16
C ASN A 10 -15.73 -4.04 -15.68
N GLU A 11 -15.48 -4.54 -16.89
CA GLU A 11 -16.19 -5.70 -17.42
C GLU A 11 -15.91 -6.97 -16.63
N ALA A 12 -14.65 -7.21 -16.25
CA ALA A 12 -14.26 -8.36 -15.45
C ALA A 12 -14.91 -8.33 -14.06
N GLU A 13 -14.87 -7.17 -13.39
CA GLU A 13 -15.50 -6.95 -12.09
C GLU A 13 -17.01 -7.17 -12.14
N ASN A 14 -17.70 -6.59 -13.13
CA ASN A 14 -19.16 -6.74 -13.28
C ASN A 14 -19.58 -8.19 -13.57
N LYS A 15 -18.75 -8.96 -14.31
CA LYS A 15 -19.03 -10.36 -14.65
C LYS A 15 -18.50 -11.34 -13.60
N GLY A 16 -17.67 -10.89 -12.66
CA GLY A 16 -16.93 -11.75 -11.73
C GLY A 16 -15.91 -12.66 -12.43
N VAL A 17 -15.37 -12.26 -13.59
CA VAL A 17 -14.45 -13.07 -14.41
C VAL A 17 -13.11 -12.36 -14.56
N TYR A 18 -12.11 -12.79 -13.79
CA TYR A 18 -10.82 -12.11 -13.65
C TYR A 18 -9.68 -12.70 -14.49
N ASP A 19 -9.96 -13.72 -15.31
CA ASP A 19 -8.92 -14.45 -16.03
C ASP A 19 -8.60 -13.93 -17.43
N SER A 20 -9.37 -12.95 -17.92
CA SER A 20 -9.20 -12.41 -19.25
C SER A 20 -7.83 -11.73 -19.44
N PRO A 21 -7.21 -11.81 -20.64
CA PRO A 21 -5.95 -11.12 -20.92
C PRO A 21 -6.02 -9.62 -20.66
N GLY A 22 -7.10 -8.96 -21.08
CA GLY A 22 -7.28 -7.51 -20.88
C GLY A 22 -7.36 -7.11 -19.40
N TYR A 23 -7.99 -7.92 -18.54
CA TYR A 23 -7.97 -7.70 -17.10
C TYR A 23 -6.56 -7.87 -16.52
N LYS A 24 -5.84 -8.93 -16.92
CA LYS A 24 -4.47 -9.19 -16.46
C LYS A 24 -3.53 -8.05 -16.85
N ASP A 25 -3.64 -7.52 -18.06
CA ASP A 25 -2.86 -6.37 -18.53
C ASP A 25 -3.21 -5.08 -17.77
N ALA A 26 -4.50 -4.82 -17.52
CA ALA A 26 -4.96 -3.69 -16.73
C ALA A 26 -4.41 -3.76 -15.29
N MET A 27 -4.49 -4.92 -14.65
CA MET A 27 -3.96 -5.14 -13.31
C MET A 27 -2.43 -5.04 -13.29
N ALA A 28 -1.72 -5.58 -14.27
CA ALA A 28 -0.26 -5.44 -14.36
C ALA A 28 0.15 -3.96 -14.48
N TYR A 29 -0.54 -3.17 -15.29
CA TYR A 29 -0.33 -1.72 -15.37
C TYR A 29 -0.59 -1.04 -14.02
N TYR A 30 -1.70 -1.37 -13.36
CA TYR A 30 -2.06 -0.81 -12.06
C TYR A 30 -0.99 -1.11 -11.00
N PHE A 31 -0.56 -2.37 -10.90
CA PHE A 31 0.46 -2.82 -9.96
C PHE A 31 1.80 -2.12 -10.21
N LYS A 32 2.25 -2.05 -11.46
CA LYS A 32 3.49 -1.37 -11.83
C LYS A 32 3.46 0.13 -11.52
N LYS A 33 2.28 0.76 -11.61
CA LYS A 33 2.14 2.21 -11.38
C LYS A 33 2.00 2.57 -9.91
N HIS A 34 1.22 1.80 -9.15
CA HIS A 34 0.74 2.18 -7.82
C HIS A 34 1.23 1.27 -6.70
N VAL A 35 1.56 0.00 -6.99
CA VAL A 35 2.00 -0.97 -5.97
C VAL A 35 3.52 -0.97 -5.86
N CYS A 36 4.23 -1.30 -6.94
CA CYS A 36 5.69 -1.24 -6.94
C CYS A 36 6.20 -0.80 -8.31
N ARG A 37 6.97 0.28 -8.31
CA ARG A 37 7.50 0.99 -9.49
C ARG A 37 8.97 0.64 -9.76
N ALA A 38 9.48 -0.43 -9.14
CA ALA A 38 10.84 -0.90 -9.36
C ALA A 38 11.04 -1.32 -10.83
N GLU A 39 12.24 -1.09 -11.36
CA GLU A 39 12.65 -1.55 -12.68
C GLU A 39 13.97 -2.30 -12.52
N PRO A 40 14.04 -3.60 -12.88
CA PRO A 40 12.96 -4.42 -13.43
C PRO A 40 11.82 -4.74 -12.43
N PHE A 41 10.61 -4.99 -12.97
CA PHE A 41 9.44 -5.43 -12.20
C PHE A 41 9.08 -6.89 -12.50
N PRO A 42 8.71 -7.70 -11.50
CA PRO A 42 8.80 -7.43 -10.07
C PRO A 42 10.28 -7.50 -9.58
N PRO A 43 10.64 -6.75 -8.51
CA PRO A 43 11.97 -6.89 -7.91
C PRO A 43 12.13 -8.30 -7.29
N PRO A 44 13.36 -8.85 -7.20
CA PRO A 44 13.59 -10.21 -6.69
C PRO A 44 13.00 -10.46 -5.29
N GLU A 45 13.01 -9.45 -4.42
CA GLU A 45 12.46 -9.51 -3.06
C GLU A 45 10.94 -9.72 -3.03
N MET A 46 10.24 -9.39 -4.11
CA MET A 46 8.78 -9.56 -4.22
C MET A 46 8.39 -10.98 -4.68
N LEU A 47 9.28 -11.71 -5.36
CA LEU A 47 8.98 -13.02 -5.95
C LEU A 47 8.47 -14.07 -4.95
N PRO A 48 9.03 -14.21 -3.73
CA PRO A 48 8.52 -15.19 -2.77
C PRO A 48 7.09 -14.88 -2.32
N THR A 49 6.75 -13.61 -2.15
CA THR A 49 5.40 -13.18 -1.76
C THR A 49 4.40 -13.47 -2.87
N MET A 50 4.75 -13.20 -4.13
CA MET A 50 3.89 -13.51 -5.28
C MET A 50 3.66 -15.01 -5.40
N LYS A 51 4.71 -15.82 -5.26
CA LYS A 51 4.60 -17.29 -5.29
C LYS A 51 3.65 -17.80 -4.20
N ASN A 52 3.85 -17.38 -2.95
CA ASN A 52 3.00 -17.81 -1.83
C ASN A 52 1.53 -17.40 -2.05
N PHE A 53 1.32 -16.21 -2.62
CA PHE A 53 0.00 -15.73 -2.96
C PHE A 53 -0.65 -16.60 -4.05
N ASP A 54 0.08 -16.98 -5.10
CA ASP A 54 -0.46 -17.84 -6.16
C ASP A 54 -0.76 -19.27 -5.66
N GLU A 55 0.03 -19.78 -4.70
CA GLU A 55 -0.16 -21.11 -4.11
C GLU A 55 -1.38 -21.18 -3.17
N ASP A 56 -1.60 -20.17 -2.33
CA ASP A 56 -2.75 -20.11 -1.41
C ASP A 56 -3.24 -18.69 -1.16
N ARG A 57 -4.44 -18.39 -1.67
CA ARG A 57 -5.13 -17.10 -1.49
C ARG A 57 -6.20 -17.11 -0.40
N THR A 58 -6.34 -18.18 0.37
CA THR A 58 -7.50 -18.41 1.27
C THR A 58 -7.74 -17.23 2.19
N VAL A 59 -6.70 -16.75 2.89
CA VAL A 59 -6.82 -15.61 3.81
C VAL A 59 -7.16 -14.32 3.04
N TYR A 60 -6.46 -14.05 1.95
CA TYR A 60 -6.67 -12.83 1.16
C TYR A 60 -8.09 -12.77 0.57
N SER A 61 -8.53 -13.84 -0.08
CA SER A 61 -9.86 -13.92 -0.69
C SER A 61 -10.99 -13.83 0.34
N THR A 62 -10.77 -14.37 1.54
CA THR A 62 -11.75 -14.32 2.64
C THR A 62 -11.83 -12.92 3.27
N MET A 63 -10.69 -12.31 3.55
CA MET A 63 -10.62 -11.05 4.31
C MET A 63 -10.76 -9.82 3.42
N TYR A 64 -10.09 -9.82 2.28
CA TYR A 64 -10.06 -8.70 1.36
C TYR A 64 -11.10 -8.88 0.25
N GLY A 65 -10.95 -9.94 -0.54
CA GLY A 65 -11.79 -10.21 -1.71
C GLY A 65 -10.99 -10.75 -2.91
N PRO A 66 -11.61 -10.81 -4.09
CA PRO A 66 -11.00 -11.44 -5.27
C PRO A 66 -9.81 -10.65 -5.85
N SER A 67 -9.75 -9.33 -5.62
CA SER A 67 -8.72 -8.45 -6.17
C SER A 67 -8.42 -7.28 -5.24
N SER A 68 -7.30 -6.58 -5.47
CA SER A 68 -6.90 -5.37 -4.72
C SER A 68 -7.81 -4.16 -4.99
N LEU A 69 -8.69 -4.24 -5.99
CA LEU A 69 -9.65 -3.20 -6.33
C LEU A 69 -11.07 -3.53 -5.87
N THR A 70 -11.29 -4.76 -5.37
CA THR A 70 -12.63 -5.25 -4.98
C THR A 70 -12.59 -5.84 -3.58
N MET A 71 -12.86 -4.96 -2.61
CA MET A 71 -12.89 -5.29 -1.19
C MET A 71 -14.31 -5.68 -0.78
N ILE A 72 -14.61 -6.97 -0.82
CA ILE A 72 -15.93 -7.55 -0.46
C ILE A 72 -15.85 -8.60 0.64
N GLY A 73 -14.64 -8.88 1.14
CA GLY A 73 -14.39 -9.81 2.23
C GLY A 73 -14.74 -9.24 3.61
N SER A 74 -14.32 -9.93 4.66
CA SER A 74 -14.65 -9.58 6.04
C SER A 74 -14.11 -8.21 6.52
N LEU A 75 -13.13 -7.62 5.81
CA LEU A 75 -12.59 -6.30 6.12
C LEU A 75 -13.34 -5.13 5.48
N LYS A 76 -14.38 -5.36 4.66
CA LYS A 76 -15.08 -4.30 3.92
C LYS A 76 -15.61 -3.13 4.77
N ASP A 77 -15.98 -3.40 6.03
CA ASP A 77 -16.50 -2.41 6.97
C ASP A 77 -15.50 -2.08 8.10
N TRP A 78 -14.26 -2.56 7.99
CA TRP A 78 -13.26 -2.41 9.03
C TRP A 78 -12.74 -0.96 9.11
N THR A 79 -12.61 -0.44 10.33
CA THR A 79 -11.94 0.84 10.59
C THR A 79 -11.24 0.84 11.94
N VAL A 80 -10.07 1.48 12.00
CA VAL A 80 -9.34 1.75 13.25
C VAL A 80 -9.52 3.19 13.74
N ILE A 81 -10.14 4.07 12.94
CA ILE A 81 -10.23 5.52 13.18
C ILE A 81 -10.68 5.87 14.62
N PRO A 82 -11.76 5.29 15.19
CA PRO A 82 -12.21 5.63 16.55
C PRO A 82 -11.23 5.25 17.67
N ARG A 83 -10.17 4.49 17.35
CA ARG A 83 -9.16 4.01 18.31
C ARG A 83 -7.83 4.73 18.18
N LEU A 84 -7.63 5.57 17.17
CA LEU A 84 -6.33 6.19 16.88
C LEU A 84 -5.83 7.08 18.02
N ALA A 85 -6.73 7.79 18.71
CA ALA A 85 -6.40 8.60 19.88
C ALA A 85 -5.85 7.80 21.08
N LYS A 86 -5.92 6.46 21.05
CA LYS A 86 -5.34 5.60 22.09
C LYS A 86 -3.84 5.32 21.87
N ILE A 87 -3.26 5.75 20.75
CA ILE A 87 -1.85 5.54 20.41
C ILE A 87 -1.02 6.66 21.06
N ASN A 88 -0.37 6.35 22.18
CA ASN A 88 0.41 7.33 22.97
C ASN A 88 1.92 7.29 22.74
N VAL A 89 2.38 6.41 21.85
CA VAL A 89 3.80 6.27 21.48
C VAL A 89 4.12 7.13 20.25
N PRO A 90 5.38 7.58 20.08
CA PRO A 90 5.81 8.17 18.81
C PRO A 90 5.40 7.28 17.64
N THR A 91 4.80 7.88 16.61
CA THR A 91 4.30 7.17 15.43
C THR A 91 4.81 7.85 14.16
N LEU A 92 5.29 7.05 13.20
CA LEU A 92 5.63 7.48 11.86
C LEU A 92 4.60 6.89 10.89
N VAL A 93 3.93 7.76 10.16
CA VAL A 93 3.12 7.42 8.98
C VAL A 93 3.94 7.77 7.75
N TYR A 94 4.01 6.88 6.77
CA TYR A 94 4.60 7.21 5.47
C TYR A 94 3.89 6.44 4.35
N ASN A 95 3.79 7.07 3.19
CA ASN A 95 3.22 6.50 1.97
C ASN A 95 3.95 7.07 0.74
N GLY A 96 3.78 6.44 -0.41
CA GLY A 96 4.28 6.97 -1.68
C GLY A 96 3.33 7.99 -2.33
N GLU A 97 3.86 8.88 -3.16
CA GLU A 97 3.08 9.81 -3.99
C GLU A 97 2.05 9.10 -4.90
N PHE A 98 2.41 7.92 -5.42
CA PHE A 98 1.56 7.10 -6.29
C PHE A 98 0.91 5.92 -5.56
N ASP A 99 0.96 5.90 -4.24
CA ASP A 99 0.49 4.79 -3.41
C ASP A 99 -1.01 4.53 -3.57
N THR A 100 -1.39 3.26 -3.51
CA THR A 100 -2.78 2.81 -3.36
C THR A 100 -3.42 3.31 -2.04
N SER A 101 -2.60 3.48 -1.00
CA SER A 101 -2.92 4.07 0.30
C SER A 101 -2.59 5.56 0.27
N ASN A 102 -3.36 6.30 -0.54
CA ASN A 102 -3.13 7.72 -0.80
C ASN A 102 -3.30 8.61 0.46
N ASP A 103 -3.01 9.89 0.29
CA ASP A 103 -2.99 10.87 1.38
C ASP A 103 -4.30 10.96 2.18
N ILE A 104 -5.47 10.87 1.52
CA ILE A 104 -6.77 10.90 2.22
C ILE A 104 -6.95 9.71 3.18
N ALA A 105 -6.35 8.56 2.87
CA ALA A 105 -6.35 7.41 3.77
C ALA A 105 -5.40 7.61 4.98
N GLN A 106 -4.38 8.47 4.85
CA GLN A 106 -3.43 8.75 5.93
C GLN A 106 -3.90 9.87 6.87
N VAL A 107 -4.73 10.80 6.39
CA VAL A 107 -5.23 11.96 7.17
C VAL A 107 -5.73 11.58 8.56
N PRO A 108 -6.57 10.54 8.77
CA PRO A 108 -7.04 10.18 10.11
C PRO A 108 -5.90 9.80 11.08
N PHE A 109 -4.83 9.17 10.58
CA PHE A 109 -3.67 8.84 11.42
C PHE A 109 -2.91 10.09 11.83
N PHE A 110 -2.74 11.05 10.92
CA PHE A 110 -2.06 12.30 11.21
C PHE A 110 -2.88 13.21 12.15
N GLU A 111 -4.21 13.27 11.98
CA GLU A 111 -5.07 14.13 12.79
C GLU A 111 -5.38 13.57 14.18
N LEU A 112 -5.46 12.24 14.33
CA LEU A 112 -6.00 11.62 15.55
C LEU A 112 -4.95 10.95 16.44
N ILE A 113 -3.73 10.72 15.95
CA ILE A 113 -2.64 10.22 16.80
C ILE A 113 -1.89 11.41 17.41
N PRO A 114 -1.83 11.56 18.74
CA PRO A 114 -1.23 12.74 19.38
C PRO A 114 0.25 12.98 19.05
N ARG A 115 1.02 11.92 18.85
CA ARG A 115 2.48 11.97 18.63
C ARG A 115 2.87 11.36 17.30
N VAL A 116 2.42 11.97 16.21
CA VAL A 116 2.61 11.46 14.84
C VAL A 116 3.42 12.41 13.96
N ARG A 117 4.27 11.83 13.13
CA ARG A 117 4.86 12.48 11.96
C ARG A 117 4.38 11.76 10.70
N TRP A 118 4.15 12.51 9.64
CA TRP A 118 3.75 11.97 8.35
C TRP A 118 4.69 12.44 7.24
N VAL A 119 5.15 11.50 6.40
CA VAL A 119 6.02 11.77 5.25
C VAL A 119 5.50 11.06 4.00
N THR A 120 5.20 11.83 2.95
CA THR A 120 4.95 11.28 1.61
C THR A 120 6.25 11.22 0.80
N LEU A 121 6.58 10.06 0.23
CA LEU A 121 7.80 9.82 -0.54
C LEU A 121 7.57 10.15 -2.02
N PRO A 122 8.20 11.22 -2.57
CA PRO A 122 8.00 11.61 -3.96
C PRO A 122 8.44 10.51 -4.93
N GLY A 123 7.64 10.25 -5.97
CA GLY A 123 7.91 9.25 -6.98
C GLY A 123 7.60 7.80 -6.59
N ALA A 124 7.25 7.53 -5.33
CA ALA A 124 7.10 6.17 -4.79
C ALA A 124 5.68 5.60 -4.96
N GLY A 125 5.56 4.28 -5.08
CA GLY A 125 4.31 3.53 -4.98
C GLY A 125 4.08 3.00 -3.56
N HIS A 126 3.30 1.92 -3.42
CA HIS A 126 3.00 1.29 -2.13
C HIS A 126 4.23 0.64 -1.48
N MET A 127 5.05 -0.05 -2.27
CA MET A 127 6.22 -0.79 -1.81
C MET A 127 7.48 0.08 -1.85
N CYS A 128 7.42 1.29 -1.28
CA CYS A 128 8.49 2.29 -1.27
C CYS A 128 9.89 1.70 -0.93
N HIS A 129 9.91 0.73 -0.01
CA HIS A 129 11.11 0.06 0.49
C HIS A 129 11.76 -0.93 -0.49
N LEU A 130 11.07 -1.28 -1.58
CA LEU A 130 11.59 -2.15 -2.65
C LEU A 130 11.88 -1.39 -3.95
N GLU A 131 11.54 -0.10 -4.02
CA GLU A 131 11.67 0.69 -5.23
C GLU A 131 13.09 1.27 -5.41
N GLY A 132 13.50 1.44 -6.67
CA GLY A 132 14.83 1.92 -7.05
C GLY A 132 14.99 3.45 -6.99
N SER A 133 15.98 3.99 -7.70
CA SER A 133 16.23 5.45 -7.78
C SER A 133 16.44 6.13 -6.41
N GLY A 134 17.08 5.43 -5.49
CA GLY A 134 17.32 5.91 -4.12
C GLY A 134 16.11 5.81 -3.19
N LEU A 135 14.93 5.33 -3.65
CA LEU A 135 13.71 5.27 -2.84
C LEU A 135 13.84 4.30 -1.68
N ARG A 136 14.41 3.12 -1.92
CA ARG A 136 14.76 2.16 -0.88
C ARG A 136 15.62 2.80 0.21
N GLU A 137 16.72 3.45 -0.16
CA GLU A 137 17.65 4.08 0.77
C GLU A 137 16.98 5.22 1.55
N ARG A 138 16.18 6.05 0.88
CA ARG A 138 15.40 7.12 1.53
C ARG A 138 14.38 6.55 2.51
N THR A 139 13.67 5.50 2.14
CA THR A 139 12.68 4.83 2.99
C THR A 139 13.36 4.24 4.22
N LEU A 140 14.46 3.50 4.04
CA LEU A 140 15.20 2.89 5.14
C LEU A 140 15.86 3.94 6.04
N LYS A 141 16.36 5.04 5.48
CA LYS A 141 16.89 6.18 6.25
C LYS A 141 15.79 6.84 7.08
N LEU A 142 14.62 7.11 6.51
CA LEU A 142 13.48 7.68 7.22
C LEU A 142 13.07 6.80 8.41
N VAL A 143 12.92 5.50 8.18
CA VAL A 143 12.58 4.53 9.23
C VAL A 143 13.71 4.44 10.27
N GLY A 144 14.97 4.38 9.85
CA GLY A 144 16.12 4.32 10.75
C GLY A 144 16.26 5.56 11.64
N GLU A 145 16.05 6.75 11.08
CA GLU A 145 16.06 8.01 11.83
C GLU A 145 14.91 8.07 12.84
N PHE A 146 13.73 7.54 12.49
CA PHE A 146 12.63 7.43 13.42
C PHE A 146 12.93 6.42 14.55
N LEU A 147 13.50 5.26 14.24
CA LEU A 147 13.82 4.23 15.25
C LEU A 147 14.96 4.64 16.18
N THR A 148 15.86 5.50 15.72
CA THR A 148 17.02 5.98 16.49
C THR A 148 16.85 7.39 17.05
N GLN A 149 15.66 7.98 16.88
CA GLN A 149 15.36 9.28 17.47
C GLN A 149 15.54 9.20 18.99
N LYS A 150 16.19 10.21 19.58
CA LYS A 150 16.18 10.34 21.03
C LYS A 150 14.75 10.68 21.44
N ASP A 151 14.24 9.99 22.46
CA ASP A 151 12.98 10.39 23.08
C ASP A 151 13.08 11.87 23.44
N ILE A 152 12.10 12.66 23.00
CA ILE A 152 11.85 13.97 23.60
C ILE A 152 11.34 13.64 24.99
N VAL A 153 12.28 13.52 25.94
CA VAL A 153 11.96 13.56 27.36
C VAL A 153 11.29 14.91 27.57
N GLU A 154 10.00 14.89 27.94
CA GLU A 154 9.26 16.10 28.25
C GLU A 154 10.08 16.90 29.27
N ALA A 155 10.41 18.14 28.93
CA ALA A 155 10.94 19.07 29.91
C ALA A 155 9.86 19.27 30.98
N GLU A 156 10.25 19.04 32.24
CA GLU A 156 9.43 19.21 33.45
C GLU A 156 8.72 20.57 33.52
#